data_AF-A0A090LLL3-F1
#
_entry.id   AF-A0A090LLL3-F1
#
_cell.length_a   1.000
_cell.length_b   1.000
_cell.length_c   1.000
_cell.angle_alpha   90.00
_cell.angle_beta   90.00
_cell.angle_gamma   90.00
#
_symmetry.space_group_name_H-M   'P 1'
#
loop_
_entity.id
_entity.type
_entity.pdbx_description
1 polymer ?
#
loop_
_entity_poly.entity_id
_entity_poly.type
_entity_poly.pdbx_seq_one_letter_code
_entity_poly.pdbx_strand_id
1 'polypeptide(L)'
;MKQLYKSYITLLSKWPKDPTKEGERCLPTFLQKEVKRIFHEIKMEEKKIDKTLCNERLIALKKIVDNTYLQAYPTRYKSGIFGFGAKDLEDINSTKSRQKLGLERKPTLWQRITGKKSN
;
A
#
# COMPACT_ATOMS: atom_id res chain seq x y z
N MET A 1 8.09 -5.29 -21.03
CA MET A 1 8.34 -4.58 -19.76
C MET A 1 7.67 -3.21 -19.70
N LYS A 2 7.87 -2.30 -20.68
CA LYS A 2 7.21 -0.98 -20.69
C LYS A 2 5.68 -1.03 -20.63
N GLN A 3 5.04 -1.95 -21.36
CA GLN A 3 3.59 -2.15 -21.30
C GLN A 3 3.12 -2.64 -19.92
N LEU A 4 3.77 -3.65 -19.35
CA LEU A 4 3.47 -4.14 -18.00
C LEU A 4 3.55 -3.03 -16.96
N TYR A 5 4.63 -2.25 -16.96
CA TYR A 5 4.78 -1.10 -16.08
C TYR A 5 3.61 -0.12 -16.23
N LYS A 6 3.23 0.24 -17.46
CA LYS A 6 2.05 1.09 -17.72
C LYS A 6 0.78 0.47 -17.12
N SER A 7 0.56 -0.82 -17.32
CA SER A 7 -0.61 -1.52 -16.75
C SER A 7 -0.65 -1.46 -15.23
N TYR A 8 0.50 -1.62 -14.55
CA TYR A 8 0.59 -1.43 -13.10
C TYR A 8 0.25 0.00 -12.69
N ILE A 9 0.84 1.01 -13.33
CA ILE A 9 0.58 2.40 -12.96
C ILE A 9 -0.89 2.79 -13.21
N THR A 10 -1.47 2.36 -14.33
CA THR A 10 -2.91 2.56 -14.63
C THR A 10 -3.82 1.83 -13.66
N LEU A 11 -3.42 0.65 -13.17
CA LEU A 11 -4.18 -0.04 -12.14
C LEU A 11 -4.11 0.75 -10.82
N LEU A 12 -2.90 1.12 -10.38
CA LEU A 12 -2.66 1.82 -9.12
C LEU A 12 -3.26 3.22 -9.06
N SER A 13 -3.53 3.87 -10.19
CA SER A 13 -4.26 5.15 -10.21
C SER A 13 -5.74 5.01 -9.83
N LYS A 14 -6.30 3.79 -9.90
CA LYS A 14 -7.69 3.50 -9.50
C LYS A 14 -7.83 3.13 -8.03
N TRP A 15 -6.70 2.89 -7.33
CA TRP A 15 -6.75 2.48 -5.93
C TRP A 15 -7.23 3.63 -5.04
N PRO A 16 -8.16 3.38 -4.12
CA PRO A 16 -8.67 4.39 -3.23
C PRO A 16 -7.55 4.90 -2.31
N LYS A 17 -7.49 6.23 -2.13
CA LYS A 17 -6.62 6.85 -1.13
C LYS A 17 -7.35 6.86 0.21
N ASP A 18 -6.67 6.35 1.22
CA ASP A 18 -7.15 6.38 2.59
C ASP A 18 -6.76 7.71 3.26
N PRO A 19 -7.72 8.56 3.66
CA PRO A 19 -7.44 9.87 4.24
C PRO A 19 -6.84 9.79 5.65
N THR A 20 -6.96 8.64 6.33
CA THR A 20 -6.45 8.44 7.69
C THR A 20 -4.98 8.02 7.72
N LYS A 21 -4.42 7.63 6.57
CA LYS A 21 -3.07 7.08 6.43
C LYS A 21 -2.20 7.99 5.58
N GLU A 22 -1.18 8.58 6.18
CA GLU A 22 -0.29 9.54 5.52
C GLU A 22 1.00 8.91 5.01
N GLY A 23 1.63 9.56 4.02
CA GLY A 23 2.94 9.18 3.48
C GLY A 23 3.01 7.74 2.99
N GLU A 24 4.04 7.01 3.41
CA GLU A 24 4.28 5.60 3.08
C GLU A 24 3.24 4.64 3.67
N ARG A 25 2.38 5.09 4.59
CA ARG A 25 1.27 4.26 5.10
C ARG A 25 0.06 4.27 4.17
N CYS A 26 -0.01 5.24 3.26
CA CYS A 26 -1.02 5.27 2.22
C CYS A 26 -0.70 4.18 1.19
N LEU A 27 -1.50 3.12 1.18
CA LEU A 27 -1.29 1.95 0.31
C LEU A 27 -1.05 2.29 -1.17
N PRO A 28 -1.87 3.13 -1.85
CA PRO A 28 -1.61 3.47 -3.24
C PRO A 28 -0.27 4.19 -3.44
N THR A 29 0.14 5.07 -2.52
CA THR A 29 1.43 5.76 -2.57
C THR A 29 2.58 4.76 -2.45
N PHE A 30 2.50 3.87 -1.45
CA PHE A 30 3.47 2.81 -1.22
C PHE A 30 3.61 1.90 -2.44
N LEU A 31 2.49 1.41 -2.99
CA LEU A 31 2.51 0.52 -4.16
C LEU A 31 3.10 1.21 -5.39
N GLN A 32 2.79 2.49 -5.63
CA GLN A 32 3.37 3.24 -6.75
C GLN A 32 4.88 3.38 -6.61
N LYS A 33 5.38 3.63 -5.39
CA LYS A 33 6.81 3.70 -5.09
C LYS A 33 7.49 2.37 -5.33
N GLU A 34 6.91 1.27 -4.83
CA GLU A 34 7.47 -0.08 -5.00
C GLU A 34 7.48 -0.54 -6.46
N VAL A 35 6.41 -0.28 -7.22
CA VAL A 35 6.39 -0.59 -8.66
C VAL A 35 7.46 0.21 -9.39
N LYS A 36 7.60 1.51 -9.11
CA LYS A 36 8.66 2.33 -9.72
C LYS A 36 10.04 1.79 -9.37
N ARG A 37 10.30 1.46 -8.10
CA ARG A 37 11.56 0.91 -7.62
C ARG A 37 11.91 -0.39 -8.34
N ILE A 38 11.01 -1.37 -8.32
CA ILE A 38 11.23 -2.69 -8.95
C ILE A 38 11.50 -2.55 -10.45
N PHE A 39 10.69 -1.77 -11.18
CA PHE A 39 10.88 -1.58 -12.62
C PHE A 39 12.12 -0.74 -12.97
N HIS A 40 12.59 0.11 -12.06
CA HIS A 40 13.86 0.82 -12.19
C HIS A 40 15.05 -0.13 -11.99
N GLU A 41 15.05 -0.94 -10.92
CA GLU A 41 16.08 -1.95 -10.64
C GLU A 41 16.23 -2.94 -11.80
N ILE A 42 15.13 -3.39 -12.40
CA ILE A 42 15.17 -4.26 -13.59
C ILE A 42 15.87 -3.58 -14.77
N LYS A 43 15.70 -2.27 -14.93
CA LYS A 43 16.34 -1.52 -16.01
C LYS A 43 17.84 -1.31 -15.77
N MET A 44 18.25 -1.16 -14.51
CA MET A 44 19.64 -0.84 -14.13
C MET A 44 20.51 -2.08 -13.88
N GLU A 45 19.95 -3.14 -13.29
CA GLU A 45 20.72 -4.28 -12.76
C GLU A 45 20.64 -5.55 -13.62
N GLU A 46 20.06 -5.47 -14.83
CA GLU A 46 19.79 -6.63 -15.71
C GLU A 46 19.08 -7.81 -15.01
N LYS A 47 18.36 -7.55 -13.90
CA LYS A 47 17.60 -8.58 -13.19
C LYS A 47 16.54 -9.19 -14.12
N LYS A 48 16.64 -10.50 -14.33
CA LYS A 48 15.66 -11.26 -15.10
C LYS A 48 14.33 -11.28 -14.33
N ILE A 49 13.30 -10.62 -14.86
CA ILE A 49 11.94 -10.76 -14.34
C ILE A 49 11.25 -11.96 -14.99
N ASP A 50 10.56 -12.74 -14.18
CA ASP A 50 9.54 -13.67 -14.66
C ASP A 50 8.29 -12.86 -15.07
N LYS A 51 8.07 -12.77 -16.39
CA LYS A 51 6.94 -12.03 -16.95
C LYS A 51 5.59 -12.69 -16.60
N THR A 52 5.56 -14.02 -16.46
CA THR A 52 4.35 -14.76 -16.12
C THR A 52 3.92 -14.42 -14.70
N LEU A 53 4.85 -14.53 -13.74
CA LEU A 53 4.61 -14.14 -12.36
C LEU A 53 4.22 -12.65 -12.22
N CYS A 54 4.84 -11.77 -13.02
CA CYS A 54 4.49 -10.35 -13.04
C CYS A 54 3.04 -10.12 -13.53
N ASN A 55 2.60 -10.85 -14.56
CA ASN A 55 1.20 -10.80 -15.01
C ASN A 55 0.23 -11.34 -13.96
N GLU A 56 0.55 -12.46 -13.32
CA GLU A 56 -0.28 -13.05 -12.26
C GLU A 56 -0.46 -12.08 -11.10
N ARG A 57 0.61 -11.41 -10.67
CA ARG A 57 0.57 -10.38 -9.62
C ARG A 57 -0.29 -9.18 -10.03
N LEU A 58 -0.19 -8.73 -11.28
CA LEU A 58 -1.04 -7.66 -11.80
C LEU A 58 -2.53 -8.06 -11.76
N ILE A 59 -2.86 -9.28 -12.18
CA ILE A 59 -4.22 -9.83 -12.13
C ILE A 59 -4.71 -9.93 -10.69
N ALA A 60 -3.87 -10.39 -9.76
CA ALA A 60 -4.22 -10.48 -8.34
C ALA A 60 -4.54 -9.10 -7.75
N LEU A 61 -3.70 -8.09 -8.01
CA LEU A 61 -3.97 -6.71 -7.58
C LEU A 61 -5.27 -6.17 -8.20
N LYS A 62 -5.57 -6.51 -9.45
CA LYS A 62 -6.81 -6.12 -10.11
C LYS A 62 -8.02 -6.73 -9.41
N LYS A 63 -7.99 -8.02 -9.08
CA LYS A 63 -9.07 -8.69 -8.34
C LYS A 63 -9.30 -8.09 -6.96
N ILE A 64 -8.25 -7.60 -6.29
CA ILE A 64 -8.36 -6.92 -5.00
C ILE A 64 -9.09 -5.58 -5.16
N VAL A 65 -8.64 -4.71 -6.08
CA VAL A 65 -9.26 -3.39 -6.25
C VAL A 65 -10.71 -3.48 -6.75
N ASP A 66 -11.01 -4.47 -7.58
CA ASP A 66 -12.36 -4.73 -8.09
C ASP A 66 -13.26 -5.42 -7.05
N ASN A 67 -12.76 -5.70 -5.84
CA ASN A 67 -13.47 -6.43 -4.77
C ASN A 67 -14.07 -7.76 -5.24
N THR A 68 -13.44 -8.45 -6.19
CA THR A 68 -14.00 -9.62 -6.88
C THR A 68 -14.46 -10.72 -5.91
N TYR A 69 -13.66 -11.01 -4.89
CA TYR A 69 -13.99 -12.07 -3.94
C TYR A 69 -15.07 -11.67 -2.92
N LEU A 70 -15.16 -10.39 -2.55
CA LEU A 70 -16.24 -9.91 -1.71
C LEU A 70 -17.58 -9.97 -2.46
N GLN A 71 -17.57 -9.68 -3.77
CA GLN A 71 -18.75 -9.83 -4.62
C GLN A 71 -19.16 -11.29 -4.82
N ALA A 72 -18.18 -12.19 -5.02
CA ALA A 72 -18.44 -13.62 -5.19
C ALA A 72 -18.88 -14.30 -3.88
N TYR A 73 -18.34 -13.85 -2.75
CA TYR A 73 -18.56 -14.45 -1.43
C TYR A 73 -18.92 -13.35 -0.41
N PRO A 74 -20.16 -12.82 -0.46
CA PRO A 74 -20.58 -11.76 0.43
C PRO A 74 -20.60 -12.25 1.88
N THR A 75 -19.93 -11.50 2.76
CA THR A 75 -19.88 -11.80 4.19
C THR A 75 -20.89 -10.93 4.94
N ARG A 76 -21.58 -11.53 5.92
CA ARG A 76 -22.55 -10.82 6.78
C ARG A 76 -21.91 -10.23 8.05
N TYR A 77 -20.66 -10.58 8.31
CA TYR A 77 -19.95 -10.21 9.53
C TYR A 77 -19.43 -8.77 9.43
N LYS A 78 -19.69 -7.99 10.49
CA LYS A 78 -19.35 -6.55 10.52
C LYS A 78 -18.18 -6.21 11.46
N SER A 79 -17.70 -7.18 12.22
CA SER A 79 -16.58 -7.03 13.16
C SER A 79 -15.43 -8.00 12.83
N GLY A 80 -14.35 -8.01 13.60
CA GLY A 80 -13.31 -9.04 13.59
C GLY A 80 -13.37 -9.91 14.84
N ILE A 81 -12.47 -10.90 14.98
CA ILE A 81 -12.42 -11.85 16.13
C ILE A 81 -12.42 -11.18 17.52
N PHE A 82 -11.99 -9.93 17.60
CA PHE A 82 -11.96 -9.12 18.83
C PHE A 82 -13.20 -8.23 19.02
N GLY A 83 -14.24 -8.39 18.22
CA GLY A 83 -15.48 -7.60 18.31
C GLY A 83 -15.41 -6.21 17.68
N PHE A 84 -14.23 -5.71 17.32
CA PHE A 84 -14.07 -4.40 16.66
C PHE A 84 -14.65 -4.38 15.25
N GLY A 85 -15.41 -3.33 14.93
CA GLY A 85 -15.90 -3.07 13.59
C GLY A 85 -14.80 -2.56 12.66
N ALA A 86 -15.07 -2.57 11.34
CA ALA A 86 -14.13 -2.03 10.35
C ALA A 86 -13.75 -0.56 10.64
N LYS A 87 -14.70 0.25 11.11
CA LYS A 87 -14.47 1.65 11.47
C LYS A 87 -13.58 1.80 12.70
N ASP A 88 -13.80 0.99 13.74
CA ASP A 88 -12.96 1.02 14.93
C ASP A 88 -11.52 0.62 14.59
N LEU A 89 -11.36 -0.39 13.72
CA LEU A 89 -10.05 -0.83 13.23
C LEU A 89 -9.38 0.24 12.36
N GLU A 90 -10.13 0.95 11.51
CA GLU A 90 -9.63 2.08 10.74
C GLU A 90 -9.14 3.21 11.64
N ASP A 91 -9.94 3.59 12.63
CA ASP A 91 -9.64 4.65 13.58
C ASP A 91 -8.43 4.32 14.44
N ILE A 92 -8.34 3.10 14.99
CA ILE A 92 -7.18 2.61 15.75
C ILE A 92 -5.92 2.61 14.88
N ASN A 93 -6.05 2.20 13.61
CA ASN A 93 -4.92 2.12 12.68
C ASN A 93 -4.62 3.45 11.97
N SER A 94 -5.40 4.51 12.21
CA SER A 94 -5.15 5.84 11.66
C SER A 94 -3.77 6.37 12.08
N THR A 95 -3.24 7.30 11.30
CA THR A 95 -1.95 7.94 11.62
C THR A 95 -2.05 8.60 13.00
N LYS A 96 -3.08 9.41 13.23
CA LYS A 96 -3.36 10.11 14.48
C LYS A 96 -3.40 9.18 15.70
N SER A 97 -4.17 8.09 15.64
CA SER A 97 -4.29 7.16 16.77
C SER A 97 -2.97 6.46 17.07
N ARG A 98 -2.22 6.09 16.04
CA ARG A 98 -0.88 5.53 16.24
C ARG A 98 0.10 6.50 16.87
N GLN A 99 0.01 7.81 16.58
CA GLN A 99 0.86 8.81 17.26
C GLN A 99 0.55 8.85 18.75
N LYS A 100 -0.74 8.85 19.10
CA LYS A 100 -1.18 8.80 20.50
C LYS A 100 -0.72 7.54 21.24
N LEU A 101 -0.64 6.41 20.53
CA LEU A 101 -0.12 5.15 21.07
C LEU A 101 1.41 5.05 21.08
N GLY A 102 2.13 6.09 20.63
CA GLY A 102 3.59 6.07 20.55
C GLY A 102 4.15 5.11 19.49
N LEU A 103 3.34 4.72 18.50
CA LEU A 103 3.70 3.78 17.43
C LEU A 103 4.29 4.47 16.19
N GLU A 104 4.74 5.71 16.34
CA GLU A 104 5.46 6.42 15.30
C GLU A 104 6.90 5.92 15.18
N ARG A 105 7.45 6.07 13.97
CA ARG A 105 8.87 5.83 13.77
C ARG A 105 9.64 6.90 14.54
N LYS A 106 10.42 6.50 15.55
CA LYS A 106 11.23 7.44 16.32
C LYS A 106 12.15 8.21 15.37
N PRO A 107 12.27 9.55 15.53
CA PRO A 107 13.15 10.34 14.68
C PRO A 107 14.59 9.87 14.86
N THR A 108 15.33 9.81 13.76
CA THR A 108 16.76 9.50 13.78
C THR A 108 17.54 10.60 14.52
N LEU A 109 18.74 10.28 15.02
CA LEU A 109 19.60 11.27 15.68
C LEU A 109 19.81 12.52 14.81
N TRP A 110 20.01 12.34 13.51
CA TRP A 110 20.12 13.44 12.55
C TRP A 110 18.85 14.30 12.46
N GLN A 111 17.66 13.70 12.50
CA GLN A 111 16.39 14.44 12.49
C GLN A 111 16.18 15.23 13.79
N ARG A 112 16.67 14.72 14.92
CA ARG A 112 16.63 15.43 16.21
C ARG A 112 17.56 16.65 16.22
N ILE A 113 18.72 16.54 15.59
CA ILE A 113 19.73 17.62 15.54
C ILE A 113 19.36 18.69 14.51
N THR A 114 18.84 18.30 13.35
CA THR A 114 18.59 19.23 12.24
C THR A 114 17.15 19.76 12.16
N GLY A 115 16.22 19.20 12.93
CA GLY A 115 14.80 19.57 12.89
C GLY A 115 14.07 19.26 11.57
N LYS A 116 14.76 18.71 10.56
CA LYS A 116 14.17 18.37 9.26
C LYS A 116 13.39 17.06 9.37
N LYS A 117 12.07 17.13 9.17
CA LYS A 117 11.24 15.95 8.89
C LYS A 117 11.60 15.42 7.51
N SER A 118 11.90 14.12 7.40
CA SER A 118 12.03 13.50 6.08
C SER A 118 10.64 13.41 5.45
N ASN A 119 10.50 13.92 4.23
CA ASN A 119 9.37 13.61 3.35
C ASN A 119 9.28 12.10 3.11
#